data_AF-A0A2I1D7I5-F1
#
_entry.id   AF-A0A2I1D7I5-F1
#
_cell.length_a   1.000
_cell.length_b   1.000
_cell.length_c   1.000
_cell.angle_alpha   90.00
_cell.angle_beta   90.00
_cell.angle_gamma   90.00
#
_symmetry.space_group_name_H-M   'P 1'
#
loop_
_entity.id
_entity.type
_entity.pdbx_description
1 polymer ?
#
loop_
_entity_poly.entity_id
_entity_poly.type
_entity_poly.pdbx_seq_one_letter_code
_entity_poly.pdbx_strand_id
1 'polypeptide(L)'
;MGLKLIPKSFIQKVVMVGGLSASPYLQMKLKQILDETPGSITMIVPPQPELAVSRGAAACGLRGHIAPESTCRRHIGLERAHPARARLGSMGPSDPEVCWMIRKGDRLSTDFYVTSIIQLPYQPMWPPATTLRIYDCDLDAAPDQASCPGVRCVGQFVCNLGDIDLSKLVFEAVGGQGLYHLQIRVHAALTMTDGAVEFTAYALGQQIGQTKVV
;
A
#
# COMPACT_ATOMS: atom_id res chain seq x y z
N MET A 1 26.38 0.87 -36.40
CA MET A 1 25.09 0.17 -36.57
C MET A 1 24.98 -0.83 -35.40
N GLY A 2 24.38 -0.38 -34.29
CA GLY A 2 24.41 -1.12 -33.02
C GLY A 2 23.38 -2.24 -32.97
N LEU A 3 23.85 -3.47 -32.78
CA LEU A 3 23.02 -4.64 -32.54
C LEU A 3 22.18 -4.42 -31.27
N LYS A 4 20.85 -4.31 -31.43
CA LYS A 4 19.90 -4.39 -30.32
C LYS A 4 19.97 -5.82 -29.76
N LEU A 5 20.63 -5.98 -28.61
CA LEU A 5 20.56 -7.19 -27.79
C LEU A 5 19.10 -7.44 -27.41
N ILE A 6 18.55 -8.56 -27.88
CA ILE A 6 17.25 -9.09 -27.46
C ILE A 6 17.38 -9.45 -25.96
N PRO A 7 16.46 -9.02 -25.07
CA PRO A 7 16.59 -9.27 -23.64
C PRO A 7 16.55 -10.78 -23.36
N LYS A 8 17.49 -11.27 -22.54
CA LYS A 8 17.44 -12.61 -21.93
C LYS A 8 16.04 -12.84 -21.36
N SER A 9 15.44 -13.99 -21.62
CA SER A 9 14.21 -14.41 -20.94
C SER A 9 14.39 -14.23 -19.43
N PHE A 10 13.53 -13.44 -18.80
CA PHE A 10 13.63 -13.12 -17.36
C PHE A 10 13.43 -14.37 -16.48
N ILE A 11 12.78 -15.39 -17.02
CA ILE A 11 12.45 -16.64 -16.34
C ILE A 11 13.52 -17.68 -16.67
N GLN A 12 14.12 -18.26 -15.62
CA GLN A 12 15.15 -19.31 -15.72
C GLN A 12 14.61 -20.68 -15.29
N LYS A 13 13.64 -20.70 -14.37
CA LYS A 13 13.10 -21.91 -13.75
C LYS A 13 11.60 -21.79 -13.55
N VAL A 14 10.89 -22.88 -13.78
CA VAL A 14 9.47 -23.04 -13.44
C VAL A 14 9.36 -24.19 -12.45
N VAL A 15 8.83 -23.92 -11.26
CA VAL A 15 8.64 -24.94 -10.21
C VAL A 15 7.15 -25.25 -10.11
N MET A 16 6.76 -26.49 -10.38
CA MET A 16 5.36 -26.93 -10.32
C MET A 16 5.02 -27.44 -8.92
N VAL A 17 4.05 -26.82 -8.25
CA VAL A 17 3.63 -27.16 -6.87
C VAL A 17 2.12 -27.43 -6.80
N GLY A 18 1.66 -28.11 -5.76
CA GLY A 18 0.26 -28.52 -5.57
C GLY A 18 -0.07 -29.87 -6.23
N GLY A 19 -1.18 -30.50 -5.82
CA GLY A 19 -1.52 -31.87 -6.26
C GLY A 19 -1.72 -32.01 -7.77
N LEU A 20 -2.26 -30.98 -8.44
CA LEU A 20 -2.44 -31.00 -9.90
C LEU A 20 -1.10 -31.06 -10.66
N SER A 21 -0.01 -30.58 -10.05
CA SER A 21 1.32 -30.62 -10.64
C SER A 21 1.91 -32.03 -10.74
N ALA A 22 1.33 -33.02 -10.06
CA ALA A 22 1.68 -34.43 -10.24
C ALA A 22 1.13 -35.04 -11.55
N SER A 23 0.23 -34.33 -12.24
CA SER A 23 -0.37 -34.81 -13.50
C SER A 23 0.67 -34.90 -14.63
N PRO A 24 0.94 -36.09 -15.19
CA PRO A 24 1.86 -36.24 -16.32
C PRO A 24 1.41 -35.44 -17.55
N TYR A 25 0.09 -35.34 -17.78
CA TYR A 25 -0.46 -34.57 -18.89
C TYR A 25 -0.13 -33.08 -18.75
N LEU A 26 -0.31 -32.51 -17.55
CA LEU A 26 0.01 -31.11 -17.30
C LEU A 26 1.51 -30.84 -17.46
N GLN A 27 2.35 -31.70 -16.90
CA GLN A 27 3.81 -31.60 -17.02
C GLN A 27 4.25 -31.65 -18.48
N MET A 28 3.72 -32.60 -19.27
CA MET A 28 4.01 -32.73 -20.69
C MET A 28 3.60 -31.47 -21.46
N LYS A 29 2.37 -30.98 -21.26
CA LYS A 29 1.86 -29.80 -21.95
C LYS A 29 2.63 -28.54 -21.58
N LEU A 30 2.94 -28.34 -20.30
CA LEU A 30 3.71 -27.19 -19.86
C LEU A 30 5.15 -27.26 -20.39
N LYS A 31 5.78 -28.44 -20.35
CA LYS A 31 7.11 -28.64 -20.91
C LYS A 31 7.17 -28.30 -22.39
N GLN A 32 6.19 -28.74 -23.17
CA GLN A 32 6.09 -28.39 -24.60
C GLN A 32 6.07 -26.86 -24.80
N ILE A 33 5.26 -26.14 -24.02
CA ILE A 33 5.17 -24.67 -24.08
C ILE A 33 6.52 -24.01 -23.70
N LEU A 34 7.20 -24.54 -22.69
CA LEU A 34 8.49 -24.02 -22.23
C LEU A 34 9.62 -24.29 -23.24
N ASP A 35 9.61 -25.46 -23.88
CA ASP A 35 10.59 -25.84 -24.91
C ASP A 35 10.44 -24.97 -26.18
N GLU A 36 9.22 -24.49 -26.48
CA GLU A 36 8.93 -23.54 -27.57
C GLU A 36 9.32 -22.09 -27.21
N THR A 37 9.61 -21.80 -25.94
CA THR A 37 9.94 -20.44 -25.47
C THR A 37 11.44 -20.15 -25.62
N PRO A 38 11.86 -19.00 -26.21
CA PRO A 38 13.26 -18.63 -26.28
C PRO A 38 13.89 -18.46 -24.89
N GLY A 39 14.92 -19.26 -24.60
CA GLY A 39 15.62 -19.27 -23.32
C GLY A 39 15.65 -20.67 -22.72
N SER A 40 16.74 -21.02 -22.04
CA SER A 40 16.82 -22.32 -21.36
C SER A 40 16.05 -22.26 -20.04
N ILE A 41 14.74 -22.51 -20.10
CA ILE A 41 13.87 -22.56 -18.92
C ILE A 41 13.85 -23.99 -18.38
N THR A 42 14.29 -24.19 -17.14
CA THR A 42 14.25 -25.51 -16.49
C THR A 42 12.93 -25.71 -15.76
N MET A 43 12.18 -26.76 -16.11
CA MET A 43 11.00 -27.18 -15.36
C MET A 43 11.41 -28.14 -14.22
N ILE A 44 10.94 -27.85 -13.00
CA ILE A 44 11.21 -28.64 -11.79
C ILE A 44 9.88 -29.07 -11.19
N VAL A 45 9.72 -30.38 -10.99
CA VAL A 45 8.60 -30.96 -10.24
C VAL A 45 9.18 -31.61 -8.97
N PRO A 46 8.88 -31.09 -7.77
CA PRO A 46 9.30 -31.73 -6.52
C PRO A 46 8.74 -33.16 -6.41
N PRO A 47 9.40 -34.08 -5.69
CA PRO A 47 8.94 -35.46 -5.54
C PRO A 47 7.52 -35.62 -4.95
N GLN A 48 7.08 -34.64 -4.16
CA GLN A 48 5.74 -34.55 -3.57
C GLN A 48 5.24 -33.12 -3.74
N PRO A 49 4.77 -32.75 -4.95
CA PRO A 49 4.43 -31.36 -5.26
C PRO A 49 3.28 -30.85 -4.38
N GLU A 50 2.37 -31.72 -3.94
CA GLU A 50 1.30 -31.42 -2.99
C GLU A 50 1.80 -31.01 -1.60
N LEU A 51 2.99 -31.48 -1.20
CA LEU A 51 3.63 -31.12 0.08
C LEU A 51 4.66 -30.01 -0.04
N ALA A 52 4.94 -29.50 -1.25
CA ALA A 52 6.02 -28.54 -1.46
C ALA A 52 5.81 -27.24 -0.65
N VAL A 53 4.56 -26.75 -0.58
CA VAL A 53 4.21 -25.53 0.16
C VAL A 53 4.36 -25.73 1.67
N SER A 54 3.82 -26.82 2.22
CA SER A 54 3.90 -27.11 3.66
C SER A 54 5.35 -27.38 4.11
N ARG A 55 6.15 -28.05 3.28
CA ARG A 55 7.60 -28.21 3.50
C ARG A 55 8.35 -26.89 3.51
N GLY A 56 8.03 -26.00 2.56
CA GLY A 56 8.59 -24.65 2.52
C GLY A 56 8.25 -23.86 3.78
N ALA A 57 7.00 -23.93 4.24
CA ALA A 57 6.57 -23.29 5.48
C ALA A 57 7.30 -23.83 6.71
N ALA A 58 7.41 -25.15 6.85
CA ALA A 58 8.15 -25.79 7.95
C ALA A 58 9.64 -25.41 7.93
N ALA A 59 10.27 -25.45 6.75
CA ALA A 59 11.68 -25.05 6.59
C ALA A 59 11.90 -23.57 6.91
N CYS A 60 10.95 -22.69 6.54
CA CYS A 60 10.97 -21.28 6.92
C CYS A 60 10.92 -21.12 8.45
N GLY A 61 9.98 -21.81 9.12
CA GLY A 61 9.89 -21.79 10.58
C GLY A 61 11.17 -22.27 11.29
N LEU A 62 11.83 -23.31 10.76
CA LEU A 62 13.08 -23.83 11.30
C LEU A 62 14.29 -22.89 11.10
N ARG A 63 14.30 -22.06 10.05
CA ARG A 63 15.38 -21.11 9.77
C ARG A 63 15.31 -19.84 10.63
N GLY A 64 14.28 -19.68 11.46
CA GLY A 64 14.02 -18.45 12.23
C GLY A 64 13.39 -17.35 11.38
N HIS A 65 13.21 -16.15 11.94
CA HIS A 65 12.62 -15.00 11.24
C HIS A 65 13.50 -14.55 10.06
N ILE A 66 13.30 -15.18 8.90
CA ILE A 66 13.58 -14.57 7.61
C ILE A 66 12.35 -13.71 7.33
N ALA A 67 12.49 -12.38 7.46
CA ALA A 67 11.43 -11.47 7.04
C ALA A 67 11.13 -11.73 5.56
N PRO A 68 9.96 -12.28 5.21
CA PRO A 68 9.65 -12.47 3.81
C PRO A 68 9.55 -11.08 3.19
N GLU A 69 10.34 -10.81 2.14
CA GLU A 69 10.01 -9.73 1.22
C GLU A 69 8.64 -10.07 0.63
N SER A 70 7.60 -9.37 1.08
CA SER A 70 6.26 -9.51 0.56
C SER A 70 6.06 -8.48 -0.53
N THR A 71 5.34 -8.81 -1.60
CA THR A 71 4.90 -7.80 -2.56
C THR A 71 3.49 -7.34 -2.19
N CYS A 72 3.29 -6.03 -2.09
CA CYS A 72 1.97 -5.48 -1.84
C CYS A 72 1.06 -5.81 -3.02
N ARG A 73 -0.11 -6.40 -2.76
CA ARG A 73 -1.02 -6.86 -3.82
C ARG A 73 -2.01 -5.79 -4.27
N ARG A 74 -2.09 -4.66 -3.56
CA ARG A 74 -3.03 -3.57 -3.77
C ARG A 74 -2.32 -2.24 -3.56
N HIS A 75 -2.82 -1.19 -4.18
CA HIS A 75 -2.46 0.17 -3.78
C HIS A 75 -3.16 0.47 -2.45
N ILE A 76 -2.47 1.14 -1.53
CA ILE A 76 -3.03 1.58 -0.26
C ILE A 76 -2.73 3.07 -0.09
N GLY A 77 -3.76 3.85 0.20
CA GLY A 77 -3.68 5.30 0.21
C GLY A 77 -4.60 5.96 1.21
N LEU A 78 -4.43 7.27 1.35
CA LEU A 78 -5.23 8.11 2.23
C LEU A 78 -6.07 9.10 1.42
N GLU A 79 -7.21 9.49 1.96
CA GLU A 79 -7.94 10.66 1.45
C GLU A 79 -7.03 11.89 1.49
N ARG A 80 -6.90 12.58 0.36
CA ARG A 80 -6.24 13.88 0.32
C ARG A 80 -7.24 14.95 0.77
N ALA A 81 -6.90 15.66 1.84
CA ALA A 81 -7.65 16.83 2.24
C ALA A 81 -7.56 17.91 1.14
N HIS A 82 -8.71 18.34 0.62
CA HIS A 82 -8.74 19.39 -0.40
C HIS A 82 -8.84 20.79 0.25
N PRO A 83 -7.82 21.65 0.14
CA PRO A 83 -7.81 22.96 0.82
C PRO A 83 -8.95 23.90 0.37
N ALA A 84 -9.49 23.72 -0.84
CA ALA A 84 -10.60 24.54 -1.35
C ALA A 84 -11.92 24.30 -0.58
N ARG A 85 -12.14 23.09 -0.02
CA ARG A 85 -13.34 22.76 0.78
C ARG A 85 -13.46 23.63 2.04
N ALA A 86 -12.34 24.03 2.62
CA ALA A 86 -12.31 24.88 3.81
C ALA A 86 -12.47 26.37 3.51
N ARG A 87 -12.01 26.82 2.34
CA ARG A 87 -11.93 28.25 2.01
C ARG A 87 -13.24 28.84 1.49
N LEU A 88 -14.08 28.05 0.82
CA LEU A 88 -15.22 28.60 0.07
C LEU A 88 -16.62 28.17 0.56
N GLY A 89 -16.72 27.33 1.59
CA GLY A 89 -18.04 26.80 2.01
C GLY A 89 -18.79 26.06 0.90
N SER A 90 -18.09 25.68 -0.18
CA SER A 90 -18.68 24.99 -1.32
C SER A 90 -18.92 23.53 -0.93
N MET A 91 -20.16 23.26 -0.50
CA MET A 91 -20.70 21.92 -0.24
C MET A 91 -21.07 21.18 -1.54
N GLY A 92 -20.29 21.33 -2.61
CA GLY A 92 -20.42 20.48 -3.79
C GLY A 92 -19.82 19.10 -3.51
N PRO A 93 -20.43 17.98 -3.96
CA PRO A 93 -19.85 16.65 -3.84
C PRO A 93 -18.71 16.49 -4.85
N SER A 94 -17.56 17.10 -4.54
CA SER A 94 -16.30 16.76 -5.21
C SER A 94 -15.82 15.42 -4.66
N ASP A 95 -15.59 14.47 -5.56
CA ASP A 95 -15.07 13.16 -5.23
C ASP A 95 -13.67 13.27 -4.59
N PRO A 96 -13.42 12.68 -3.41
CA PRO A 96 -12.11 12.78 -2.78
C PRO A 96 -10.99 12.19 -3.63
N GLU A 97 -9.86 12.91 -3.70
CA GLU A 97 -8.62 12.36 -4.25
C GLU A 97 -7.97 11.40 -3.26
N VAL A 98 -7.28 10.37 -3.78
CA VAL A 98 -6.53 9.40 -2.98
C VAL A 98 -5.03 9.60 -3.17
N CYS A 99 -4.32 9.80 -2.06
CA CYS A 99 -2.87 9.81 -2.01
C CYS A 99 -2.35 8.40 -1.73
N TRP A 100 -1.99 7.66 -2.78
CA TRP A 100 -1.42 6.31 -2.69
C TRP A 100 -0.03 6.32 -2.07
N MET A 101 0.09 5.78 -0.85
CA MET A 101 1.33 5.69 -0.08
C MET A 101 2.10 4.41 -0.39
N ILE A 102 1.38 3.31 -0.59
CA ILE A 102 1.95 2.00 -0.94
C ILE A 102 1.37 1.62 -2.30
N ARG A 103 2.22 1.25 -3.25
CA ARG A 103 1.78 0.83 -4.59
C ARG A 103 1.70 -0.69 -4.68
N LYS A 104 0.76 -1.18 -5.49
CA LYS A 104 0.73 -2.56 -5.92
C LYS A 104 2.07 -2.92 -6.57
N GLY A 105 2.69 -3.99 -6.09
CA GLY A 105 4.01 -4.45 -6.52
C GLY A 105 5.17 -3.95 -5.65
N ASP A 106 4.94 -2.99 -4.74
CA ASP A 106 5.98 -2.56 -3.80
C ASP A 106 6.44 -3.72 -2.94
N ARG A 107 7.76 -3.78 -2.70
CA ARG A 107 8.34 -4.78 -1.80
C ARG A 107 8.27 -4.24 -0.37
N LEU A 108 7.56 -4.99 0.47
CA LEU A 108 7.38 -4.74 1.88
C LEU A 108 8.31 -5.68 2.65
N SER A 109 9.27 -5.10 3.35
CA SER A 109 10.15 -5.77 4.30
C SER A 109 9.76 -5.41 5.74
N THR A 110 10.41 -6.05 6.71
CA THR A 110 10.29 -5.78 8.16
C THR A 110 10.43 -4.32 8.55
N ASP A 111 11.27 -3.60 7.84
CA ASP A 111 11.65 -2.21 8.04
C ASP A 111 10.91 -1.29 7.06
N PHE A 112 9.88 -1.77 6.38
CA PHE A 112 9.10 -0.94 5.48
C PHE A 112 8.39 0.17 6.27
N TYR A 113 8.72 1.41 5.93
CA TYR A 113 8.03 2.60 6.40
C TYR A 113 7.87 3.57 5.24
N VAL A 114 6.67 4.14 5.10
CA VAL A 114 6.41 5.22 4.15
C VAL A 114 5.70 6.36 4.87
N THR A 115 6.04 7.60 4.49
CA THR A 115 5.49 8.81 5.11
C THR A 115 4.78 9.64 4.06
N SER A 116 3.59 10.13 4.39
CA SER A 116 2.86 11.12 3.61
C SER A 116 2.57 12.35 4.45
N ILE A 117 2.47 13.50 3.80
CA ILE A 117 2.15 14.77 4.45
C ILE A 117 0.81 15.26 3.92
N ILE A 118 -0.14 15.41 4.84
CA ILE A 118 -1.47 15.95 4.56
C ILE A 118 -1.51 17.39 5.09
N GLN A 119 -1.89 18.32 4.22
CA GLN A 119 -2.12 19.71 4.59
C GLN A 119 -3.59 19.87 4.90
N LEU A 120 -3.91 20.27 6.12
CA LEU A 120 -5.27 20.48 6.56
C LEU A 120 -5.45 21.93 7.03
N PRO A 121 -6.40 22.68 6.46
CA PRO A 121 -6.85 23.94 7.05
C PRO A 121 -7.56 23.67 8.38
N TYR A 122 -7.23 24.42 9.43
CA TYR A 122 -7.84 24.30 10.75
C TYR A 122 -8.28 25.66 11.30
N GLN A 123 -9.46 25.70 11.92
CA GLN A 123 -9.95 26.88 12.64
C GLN A 123 -10.24 26.50 14.10
N PRO A 124 -9.95 27.36 15.10
CA PRO A 124 -10.21 27.04 16.51
C PRO A 124 -11.68 26.76 16.84
N MET A 125 -12.62 27.26 16.04
CA MET A 125 -14.05 27.00 16.22
C MET A 125 -14.51 25.65 15.66
N TRP A 126 -13.65 24.95 14.93
CA TRP A 126 -13.97 23.63 14.39
C TRP A 126 -13.77 22.55 15.46
N PRO A 127 -14.43 21.39 15.30
CA PRO A 127 -14.17 20.25 16.17
C PRO A 127 -12.68 19.97 16.28
N PRO A 128 -12.16 19.68 17.48
CA PRO A 128 -10.74 19.37 17.70
C PRO A 128 -10.40 17.95 17.23
N ALA A 129 -11.01 17.50 16.13
CA ALA A 129 -10.83 16.18 15.57
C ALA A 129 -11.05 16.23 14.06
N THR A 130 -10.22 15.48 13.32
CA THR A 130 -10.39 15.25 11.88
C THR A 130 -10.30 13.76 11.59
N THR A 131 -11.05 13.28 10.61
CA THR A 131 -11.05 11.87 10.23
C THR A 131 -10.29 11.69 8.92
N LEU A 132 -9.28 10.82 8.93
CA LEU A 132 -8.58 10.40 7.73
C LEU A 132 -9.12 9.03 7.29
N ARG A 133 -9.53 8.92 6.04
CA ARG A 133 -9.99 7.66 5.44
C ARG A 133 -8.85 6.96 4.71
N ILE A 134 -8.84 5.64 4.79
CA ILE A 134 -7.87 4.75 4.18
C ILE A 134 -8.56 3.99 3.06
N TYR A 135 -7.93 3.98 1.89
CA TYR A 135 -8.45 3.33 0.69
C TYR A 135 -7.52 2.23 0.20
N ASP A 136 -8.09 1.18 -0.39
CA ASP A 136 -7.36 0.19 -1.17
C ASP A 136 -7.87 0.10 -2.61
N CYS A 137 -7.01 -0.38 -3.51
CA CYS A 137 -7.37 -0.63 -4.91
C CYS A 137 -6.52 -1.76 -5.50
N ASP A 138 -7.14 -2.72 -6.20
CA ASP A 138 -6.47 -3.88 -6.81
C ASP A 138 -6.16 -3.72 -8.30
N LEU A 139 -6.54 -2.58 -8.91
CA LEU A 139 -6.20 -2.24 -10.29
C LEU A 139 -4.69 -2.15 -10.48
N ASP A 140 -4.22 -2.42 -11.70
CA ASP A 140 -2.79 -2.33 -12.03
C ASP A 140 -2.29 -0.88 -11.97
N ALA A 141 -3.10 0.07 -12.43
CA ALA A 141 -2.87 1.51 -12.28
C ALA A 141 -3.71 2.07 -11.12
N ALA A 142 -3.07 2.82 -10.23
CA ALA A 142 -3.75 3.46 -9.11
C ALA A 142 -4.59 4.65 -9.61
N PRO A 143 -5.91 4.66 -9.42
CA PRO A 143 -6.78 5.75 -9.86
C PRO A 143 -6.67 6.95 -8.91
N ASP A 144 -6.88 8.17 -9.42
CA ASP A 144 -6.69 9.38 -8.60
C ASP A 144 -7.85 9.65 -7.62
N GLN A 145 -9.04 9.11 -7.88
CA GLN A 145 -10.26 9.45 -7.14
C GLN A 145 -10.89 8.26 -6.42
N ALA A 146 -11.55 8.54 -5.30
CA ALA A 146 -12.14 7.53 -4.43
C ALA A 146 -13.41 6.87 -5.00
N SER A 147 -14.16 7.53 -5.89
CA SER A 147 -15.34 6.94 -6.53
C SER A 147 -15.01 6.01 -7.70
N CYS A 148 -13.74 5.97 -8.12
CA CYS A 148 -13.31 5.13 -9.23
C CYS A 148 -13.64 3.65 -8.95
N PRO A 149 -14.18 2.90 -9.93
CA PRO A 149 -14.46 1.47 -9.75
C PRO A 149 -13.22 0.71 -9.30
N GLY A 150 -13.36 -0.13 -8.27
CA GLY A 150 -12.24 -0.88 -7.68
C GLY A 150 -11.52 -0.17 -6.54
N VAL A 151 -11.83 1.09 -6.24
CA VAL A 151 -11.38 1.77 -5.02
C VAL A 151 -12.36 1.48 -3.89
N ARG A 152 -11.85 1.13 -2.71
CA ARG A 152 -12.69 0.82 -1.55
C ARG A 152 -12.14 1.52 -0.30
N CYS A 153 -13.05 2.09 0.49
CA CYS A 153 -12.70 2.55 1.83
C CYS A 153 -12.55 1.32 2.74
N VAL A 154 -11.33 1.08 3.22
CA VAL A 154 -10.97 -0.09 4.04
C VAL A 154 -10.79 0.24 5.51
N GLY A 155 -10.74 1.53 5.84
CA GLY A 155 -10.60 1.97 7.22
C GLY A 155 -10.67 3.47 7.35
N GLN A 156 -10.69 3.94 8.59
CA GLN A 156 -10.56 5.35 8.93
C GLN A 156 -9.98 5.49 10.32
N PHE A 157 -9.38 6.64 10.62
CA PHE A 157 -8.95 6.96 11.96
C PHE A 157 -9.08 8.45 12.26
N VAL A 158 -9.35 8.71 13.53
CA VAL A 158 -9.57 10.07 14.04
C VAL A 158 -8.25 10.61 14.56
N CYS A 159 -7.88 11.78 14.07
CA CYS A 159 -6.76 12.57 14.56
C CYS A 159 -7.29 13.61 15.55
N ASN A 160 -6.89 13.50 16.82
CA ASN A 160 -7.22 14.46 17.87
C ASN A 160 -6.30 15.70 17.76
N LEU A 161 -6.91 16.86 17.56
CA LEU A 161 -6.25 18.15 17.38
C LEU A 161 -6.33 19.03 18.63
N GLY A 162 -7.00 18.58 19.69
CA GLY A 162 -7.32 19.41 20.87
C GLY A 162 -6.09 19.89 21.66
N ASP A 163 -5.01 19.11 21.66
CA ASP A 163 -3.78 19.42 22.39
C ASP A 163 -2.71 20.09 21.51
N ILE A 164 -3.05 20.45 20.27
CA ILE A 164 -2.09 21.06 19.34
C ILE A 164 -1.88 22.53 19.70
N ASP A 165 -0.62 22.89 19.92
CA ASP A 165 -0.21 24.28 20.13
C ASP A 165 -0.29 25.08 18.82
N LEU A 166 -1.41 25.77 18.63
CA LEU A 166 -1.70 26.56 17.44
C LEU A 166 -0.71 27.71 17.22
N SER A 167 -0.02 28.19 18.26
CA SER A 167 0.96 29.27 18.14
C SER A 167 2.17 28.88 17.28
N LYS A 168 2.41 27.58 17.12
CA LYS A 168 3.48 27.01 16.29
C LYS A 168 3.07 26.82 14.83
N LEU A 169 1.81 27.05 14.48
CA LEU A 169 1.29 26.85 13.14
C LEU A 169 1.31 28.16 12.33
N VAL A 170 1.42 28.03 11.01
CA VAL A 170 1.31 29.17 10.09
C VAL A 170 -0.14 29.63 10.08
N PHE A 171 -0.35 30.91 10.36
CA PHE A 171 -1.65 31.57 10.38
C PHE A 171 -1.85 32.42 9.13
N GLU A 172 -3.02 32.33 8.52
CA GLU A 172 -3.45 33.16 7.39
C GLU A 172 -4.83 33.76 7.70
N ALA A 173 -4.97 35.07 7.50
CA ALA A 173 -6.26 35.74 7.59
C ALA A 173 -6.92 35.77 6.21
N VAL A 174 -8.01 35.01 6.03
CA VAL A 174 -8.76 34.94 4.77
C VAL A 174 -10.19 35.41 5.03
N GLY A 175 -10.60 36.51 4.39
CA GLY A 175 -11.98 37.03 4.50
C GLY A 175 -12.40 37.42 5.92
N GLY A 176 -11.47 37.87 6.77
CA GLY A 176 -11.73 38.19 8.18
C GLY A 176 -11.78 36.99 9.12
N GLN A 177 -11.59 35.77 8.60
CA GLN A 177 -11.44 34.56 9.40
C GLN A 177 -9.98 34.12 9.45
N GLY A 178 -9.55 33.73 10.64
CA GLY A 178 -8.22 33.16 10.87
C GLY A 178 -8.18 31.68 10.55
N LEU A 179 -7.20 31.24 9.77
CA LEU A 179 -7.03 29.84 9.37
C LEU A 179 -5.58 29.41 9.62
N TYR A 180 -5.42 28.32 10.34
CA TYR A 180 -4.13 27.68 10.57
C TYR A 180 -3.88 26.61 9.52
N HIS A 181 -2.65 26.56 9.02
CA HIS A 181 -2.19 25.52 8.12
C HIS A 181 -1.56 24.39 8.94
N LEU A 182 -2.33 23.33 9.17
CA LEU A 182 -1.88 22.16 9.90
C LEU A 182 -1.21 21.16 8.94
N GLN A 183 0.01 20.74 9.29
CA GLN A 183 0.70 19.65 8.61
C GLN A 183 0.57 18.38 9.44
N ILE A 184 -0.14 17.39 8.90
CA ILE A 184 -0.25 16.06 9.49
C ILE A 184 0.70 15.14 8.73
N ARG A 185 1.68 14.56 9.42
CA ARG A 185 2.55 13.51 8.90
C ARG A 185 1.92 12.17 9.23
N VAL A 186 1.60 11.37 8.22
CA VAL A 186 1.09 10.02 8.40
C VAL A 186 2.16 9.03 8.02
N HIS A 187 2.51 8.14 8.94
CA HIS A 187 3.39 7.00 8.70
C HIS A 187 2.54 5.76 8.47
N ALA A 188 2.89 4.99 7.44
CA ALA A 188 2.39 3.65 7.22
C ALA A 188 3.54 2.67 7.36
N ALA A 189 3.38 1.67 8.22
CA ALA A 189 4.38 0.63 8.51
C ALA A 189 3.74 -0.76 8.51
N LEU A 190 4.49 -1.77 8.06
CA LEU A 190 4.01 -3.15 8.08
C LEU A 190 4.15 -3.75 9.48
N THR A 191 3.07 -4.36 9.97
CA THR A 191 3.08 -5.15 11.21
C THR A 191 3.46 -6.60 10.87
N MET A 192 4.51 -7.10 11.54
CA MET A 192 5.11 -8.41 11.25
C MET A 192 4.25 -9.62 11.61
N THR A 193 3.27 -9.45 12.49
CA THR A 193 2.49 -10.56 13.06
C THR A 193 1.31 -10.99 12.20
N ASP A 194 0.70 -10.05 11.47
CA ASP A 194 -0.56 -10.25 10.76
C ASP A 194 -0.55 -9.71 9.32
N GLY A 195 0.56 -9.08 8.89
CA GLY A 195 0.65 -8.45 7.58
C GLY A 195 -0.20 -7.19 7.45
N ALA A 196 -0.74 -6.68 8.56
CA ALA A 196 -1.51 -5.44 8.59
C ALA A 196 -0.60 -4.23 8.38
N VAL A 197 -1.13 -3.18 7.77
CA VAL A 197 -0.48 -1.87 7.69
C VAL A 197 -0.99 -1.00 8.83
N GLU A 198 -0.08 -0.58 9.69
CA GLU A 198 -0.34 0.36 10.78
C GLU A 198 -0.13 1.79 10.28
N PHE A 199 -1.16 2.61 10.47
CA PHE A 199 -1.15 4.04 10.15
C PHE A 199 -1.05 4.83 11.45
N THR A 200 -0.08 5.73 11.53
CA THR A 200 0.09 6.64 12.67
C THR A 200 0.22 8.07 12.18
N ALA A 201 -0.62 8.97 12.68
CA ALA A 201 -0.57 10.39 12.36
C ALA A 201 0.10 11.20 13.45
N TYR A 202 0.88 12.20 13.02
CA TYR A 202 1.59 13.13 13.87
C TYR A 202 1.36 14.57 13.41
N ALA A 203 1.20 15.48 14.36
CA ALA A 203 1.29 16.92 14.13
C ALA A 203 2.27 17.51 15.12
N LEU A 204 3.15 18.41 14.66
CA LEU A 204 4.19 19.03 15.50
C LEU A 204 5.05 18.03 16.31
N GLY A 205 5.24 16.81 15.79
CA GLY A 205 5.98 15.74 16.45
C GLY A 205 5.19 14.96 17.51
N GLN A 206 3.95 15.36 17.82
CA GLN A 206 3.04 14.64 18.71
C GLN A 206 2.17 13.67 17.91
N GLN A 207 2.02 12.45 18.40
CA GLN A 207 1.07 11.49 17.84
C GLN A 207 -0.37 11.95 18.13
N ILE A 208 -1.19 12.04 17.08
CA ILE A 208 -2.57 12.53 17.15
C ILE A 208 -3.61 11.47 16.79
N GLY A 209 -3.21 10.34 16.20
CA GLY A 209 -4.12 9.25 15.84
C GLY A 209 -3.38 8.02 15.33
N GLN A 210 -4.03 6.87 15.40
CA GLN A 210 -3.50 5.61 14.87
C GLN A 210 -4.61 4.62 14.49
N THR A 211 -4.32 3.71 13.57
CA THR A 211 -5.17 2.55 13.24
C THR A 211 -4.39 1.47 12.50
N LYS A 212 -5.02 0.30 12.29
CA LYS A 212 -4.47 -0.82 11.50
C LYS A 212 -5.49 -1.27 10.46
N VAL A 213 -5.00 -1.63 9.28
CA VAL A 213 -5.81 -2.18 8.18
C VAL A 213 -5.14 -3.44 7.64
N VAL A 214 -5.94 -4.46 7.32
CA VAL A 214 -5.50 -5.77 6.80
C VAL A 214 -5.80 -5.89 5.32
#